data_AF-A0A1X2IL64-F1
#
_entry.id   AF-A0A1X2IL64-F1
#
_cell.length_a   1.000
_cell.length_b   1.000
_cell.length_c   1.000
_cell.angle_alpha   90.00
_cell.angle_beta   90.00
_cell.angle_gamma   90.00
#
_symmetry.space_group_name_H-M   'P 1'
#
loop_
_entity.id
_entity.type
_entity.pdbx_description
1 polymer ?
#
loop_
_entity_poly.entity_id
_entity_poly.type
_entity_poly.pdbx_seq_one_letter_code
_entity_poly.pdbx_strand_id
1 'polypeptide(L)'
;MKMTSVQNETYATDRQQPSSPRLTPDYGAASHVSVDDDKKADGTDDTGGLFKSKQQRRKFIKQQLISVGLLIFIDVGLPLAIYYVLKMYVSQLVALILSGIPPFINVIVKFIRKRKIDALGCIFVFSYVLSGILSIISGDVRLALLRDSTVTCVVSSAFLITLIPIKTRWFKSKPLTFIIAQSFVSELPPIRWIDKNGETQEKGLLNFLYKHSPAFRWHNIIMTALWGICLMGEFVAKVLMIKSDISVDDIVWISNVIMIVVVVVLSVLSTIGSMLVRKYSKAYILAWMKENDYTEKYASNESQENEDGKSTTQPLKIADIV
;
A
#
# COMPACT_ATOMS: atom_id res chain seq x y z
N MET A 1 -41.50 57.67 9.39
CA MET A 1 -41.14 58.18 8.05
C MET A 1 -39.63 58.32 8.01
N LYS A 2 -38.99 57.85 6.93
CA LYS A 2 -37.55 57.77 6.59
C LYS A 2 -36.77 56.52 7.00
N MET A 3 -36.69 55.61 6.01
CA MET A 3 -35.56 54.72 5.70
C MET A 3 -34.27 55.51 5.48
N THR A 4 -33.13 54.99 5.94
CA THR A 4 -31.88 54.98 5.15
C THR A 4 -30.94 53.89 5.67
N SER A 5 -30.43 53.12 4.71
CA SER A 5 -29.49 52.00 4.70
C SER A 5 -28.07 52.34 5.17
N VAL A 6 -27.37 51.42 5.85
CA VAL A 6 -25.92 51.06 5.70
C VAL A 6 -25.73 49.70 6.44
N GLN A 7 -25.72 48.55 5.76
CA GLN A 7 -24.57 47.79 5.25
C GLN A 7 -23.97 46.80 6.29
N ASN A 8 -24.24 45.51 6.04
CA ASN A 8 -23.77 44.34 6.78
C ASN A 8 -22.33 44.01 6.34
N GLU A 9 -21.33 44.14 7.20
CA GLU A 9 -20.00 43.57 6.95
C GLU A 9 -19.96 42.11 7.41
N THR A 10 -20.10 41.21 6.44
CA THR A 10 -19.80 39.78 6.60
C THR A 10 -18.33 39.56 6.25
N TYR A 11 -17.49 39.26 7.24
CA TYR A 11 -16.12 38.79 7.01
C TYR A 11 -16.15 37.34 6.48
N ALA A 12 -16.15 37.20 5.16
CA ALA A 12 -15.86 35.96 4.45
C ALA A 12 -14.35 35.71 4.47
N THR A 13 -13.91 34.66 5.18
CA THR A 13 -12.55 34.10 4.97
C THR A 13 -12.63 33.05 3.86
N ASP A 14 -12.54 33.54 2.63
CA ASP A 14 -12.40 32.75 1.41
C ASP A 14 -10.97 32.16 1.36
N ARG A 15 -10.81 30.90 1.80
CA ARG A 15 -9.62 30.12 1.42
C ARG A 15 -9.83 29.61 0.01
N GLN A 16 -9.48 30.43 -0.98
CA GLN A 16 -9.32 29.98 -2.36
C GLN A 16 -8.15 29.00 -2.43
N GLN A 17 -8.51 27.73 -2.47
CA GLN A 17 -7.65 26.64 -2.93
C GLN A 17 -7.49 26.82 -4.45
N PRO A 18 -6.28 26.94 -5.02
CA PRO A 18 -6.16 27.13 -6.46
C PRO A 18 -6.73 25.91 -7.19
N SER A 19 -7.65 26.18 -8.11
CA SER A 19 -8.26 25.22 -9.02
C SER A 19 -7.17 24.47 -9.79
N SER A 20 -7.20 23.14 -9.71
CA SER A 20 -6.31 22.28 -10.49
C SER A 20 -6.54 22.54 -11.99
N PRO A 21 -5.50 22.81 -12.81
CA PRO A 21 -5.68 22.92 -14.25
C PRO A 21 -6.24 21.60 -14.79
N ARG A 22 -7.37 21.66 -15.52
CA ARG A 22 -7.80 20.55 -16.38
C ARG A 22 -6.86 20.53 -17.59
N LEU A 23 -5.78 19.77 -17.50
CA LEU A 23 -5.02 19.38 -18.67
C LEU A 23 -5.79 18.23 -19.33
N THR A 24 -6.53 18.54 -20.40
CA THR A 24 -6.98 17.53 -21.36
C THR A 24 -5.74 16.96 -22.05
N PRO A 25 -5.61 15.64 -22.21
CA PRO A 25 -4.50 15.09 -22.97
C PRO A 25 -4.69 15.48 -24.43
N ASP A 26 -3.81 16.32 -24.95
CA ASP A 26 -3.65 16.51 -26.39
C ASP A 26 -2.94 15.27 -26.93
N TYR A 27 -3.66 14.46 -27.70
CA TYR A 27 -3.18 13.20 -28.28
C TYR A 27 -2.47 13.39 -29.64
N GLY A 28 -2.17 14.64 -30.03
CA GLY A 28 -1.69 14.98 -31.37
C GLY A 28 -0.28 15.58 -31.43
N ALA A 29 0.76 14.96 -30.87
CA ALA A 29 2.15 15.28 -31.21
C ALA A 29 3.14 14.21 -30.71
N ALA A 30 3.05 12.99 -31.23
CA ALA A 30 4.18 12.07 -31.24
C ALA A 30 5.11 12.46 -32.40
N SER A 31 5.93 13.50 -32.23
CA SER A 31 6.97 13.87 -33.18
C SER A 31 8.35 13.62 -32.57
N HIS A 32 9.01 12.59 -33.11
CA HIS A 32 10.46 12.36 -33.19
C HIS A 32 11.34 13.21 -32.27
N VAL A 33 11.83 12.60 -31.19
CA VAL A 33 13.10 13.01 -30.58
C VAL A 33 14.18 12.15 -31.23
N SER A 34 14.95 12.77 -32.12
CA SER A 34 16.15 12.21 -32.74
C SER A 34 17.16 11.86 -31.65
N VAL A 35 17.63 10.62 -31.66
CA VAL A 35 18.79 10.17 -30.91
C VAL A 35 19.97 10.38 -31.86
N ASP A 36 20.70 11.48 -31.69
CA ASP A 36 21.99 11.67 -32.33
C ASP A 36 23.11 11.64 -31.29
N ASP A 37 24.16 10.95 -31.69
CA ASP A 37 25.34 10.53 -30.95
C ASP A 37 26.08 11.66 -30.24
N ASP A 38 26.36 11.46 -28.95
CA ASP A 38 27.53 12.05 -28.32
C ASP A 38 28.32 10.99 -27.56
N LYS A 39 29.46 10.62 -28.16
CA LYS A 39 30.35 9.54 -27.74
C LYS A 39 31.61 10.17 -27.15
N LYS A 40 31.81 9.94 -25.84
CA LYS A 40 33.04 10.06 -24.99
C LYS A 40 33.01 11.14 -23.91
N ALA A 41 32.70 10.69 -22.70
CA ALA A 41 33.45 10.98 -21.46
C ALA A 41 33.19 9.79 -20.51
N ASP A 42 34.06 8.79 -20.54
CA ASP A 42 34.97 8.46 -19.42
C ASP A 42 34.31 8.42 -18.03
N GLY A 43 34.07 7.21 -17.54
CA GLY A 43 34.55 6.87 -16.20
C GLY A 43 33.76 7.31 -14.98
N THR A 44 32.44 7.51 -15.04
CA THR A 44 31.64 7.57 -13.80
C THR A 44 30.32 6.80 -13.94
N ASP A 45 30.10 5.93 -12.96
CA ASP A 45 28.98 5.01 -12.75
C ASP A 45 27.68 5.82 -12.52
N ASP A 46 27.20 6.53 -13.54
CA ASP A 46 26.03 7.42 -13.48
C ASP A 46 24.73 6.61 -13.68
N THR A 47 24.48 5.68 -12.76
CA THR A 47 23.13 5.10 -12.63
C THR A 47 22.28 6.01 -11.77
N GLY A 48 21.55 6.93 -12.41
CA GLY A 48 20.47 7.70 -11.78
C GLY A 48 19.35 6.79 -11.24
N GLY A 49 19.49 6.39 -9.98
CA GLY A 49 18.55 5.56 -9.25
C GLY A 49 18.88 5.53 -7.76
N LEU A 50 17.91 5.10 -6.92
CA LEU A 50 17.80 5.04 -5.44
C LEU A 50 19.07 4.98 -4.58
N PHE A 51 20.18 4.53 -5.14
CA PHE A 51 21.44 4.34 -4.48
C PHE A 51 22.54 5.07 -5.26
N LYS A 52 23.07 6.14 -4.68
CA LYS A 52 24.24 6.89 -5.17
C LYS A 52 25.48 6.00 -5.40
N SER A 53 25.50 4.75 -4.90
CA SER A 53 26.55 3.78 -5.18
C SER A 53 26.07 2.33 -5.12
N LYS A 54 26.75 1.44 -5.86
CA LYS A 54 26.59 -0.03 -5.77
C LYS A 54 26.72 -0.55 -4.33
N GLN A 55 27.53 0.11 -3.48
CA GLN A 55 27.69 -0.23 -2.07
C GLN A 55 26.45 0.10 -1.22
N GLN A 56 25.79 1.23 -1.47
CA GLN A 56 24.59 1.63 -0.73
C GLN A 56 23.42 0.69 -1.06
N ARG A 57 23.29 0.30 -2.33
CA ARG A 57 22.36 -0.74 -2.79
C ARG A 57 22.64 -2.09 -2.12
N ARG A 58 23.90 -2.53 -2.06
CA ARG A 58 24.29 -3.78 -1.40
C ARG A 58 23.99 -3.76 0.10
N LYS A 59 24.25 -2.64 0.79
CA LYS A 59 23.93 -2.49 2.22
C LYS A 59 22.42 -2.56 2.48
N PHE A 60 21.62 -1.87 1.67
CA PHE A 60 20.16 -1.90 1.78
C PHE A 60 19.58 -3.28 1.49
N ILE A 61 20.03 -3.95 0.42
CA ILE A 61 19.62 -5.33 0.09
C ILE A 61 20.04 -6.28 1.21
N LYS A 62 21.26 -6.16 1.75
CA LYS A 62 21.72 -7.00 2.86
C LYS A 62 20.90 -6.78 4.13
N GLN A 63 20.57 -5.54 4.47
CA GLN A 63 19.70 -5.23 5.60
C GLN A 63 18.28 -5.78 5.41
N GLN A 64 17.69 -5.60 4.23
CA GLN A 64 16.38 -6.17 3.90
C GLN A 64 16.40 -7.70 3.93
N LEU A 65 17.42 -8.35 3.36
CA LEU A 65 17.58 -9.80 3.42
C LEU A 65 17.75 -10.31 4.87
N ILE A 66 18.51 -9.61 5.70
CA ILE A 66 18.64 -9.94 7.12
C ILE A 66 17.29 -9.79 7.81
N SER A 67 16.57 -8.70 7.58
CA SER A 67 15.24 -8.47 8.17
C SER A 67 14.21 -9.51 7.74
N VAL A 68 14.16 -9.87 6.46
CA VAL A 68 13.28 -10.91 5.92
C VAL A 68 13.68 -12.30 6.44
N GLY A 69 14.98 -12.61 6.46
CA GLY A 69 15.49 -13.86 7.01
C GLY A 69 15.17 -14.02 8.49
N LEU A 70 15.34 -12.97 9.29
CA LEU A 70 14.95 -12.93 10.71
C LEU A 70 13.44 -13.10 10.88
N LEU A 71 12.64 -12.49 10.02
CA LEU A 71 11.18 -12.63 10.01
C LEU A 71 10.79 -14.08 9.75
N ILE A 72 11.30 -14.70 8.67
CA ILE A 72 11.00 -16.10 8.34
C ILE A 72 11.48 -17.04 9.47
N PHE A 73 12.67 -16.79 10.01
CA PHE A 73 13.20 -17.62 11.09
C PHE A 73 12.33 -17.53 12.36
N ILE A 74 11.92 -16.33 12.79
CA ILE A 74 11.09 -16.17 13.97
C ILE A 74 9.64 -16.64 13.74
N ASP A 75 9.08 -16.35 12.56
CA ASP A 75 7.66 -16.56 12.30
C ASP A 75 7.35 -17.95 11.72
N VAL A 76 8.38 -18.69 11.23
CA VAL A 76 8.23 -20.05 10.68
C VAL A 76 9.21 -21.03 11.30
N GLY A 77 10.51 -20.70 11.33
CA GLY A 77 11.56 -21.60 11.79
C GLY A 77 11.47 -21.96 13.27
N LEU A 78 11.27 -20.95 14.13
CA LEU A 78 11.20 -21.09 15.58
C LEU A 78 9.95 -21.87 16.02
N PRO A 79 8.73 -21.59 15.51
CA PRO A 79 7.56 -22.44 15.74
C PRO A 79 7.80 -23.89 15.34
N LEU A 80 8.38 -24.14 14.16
CA LEU A 80 8.66 -25.51 13.70
C LEU A 80 9.62 -26.22 14.65
N ALA A 81 10.73 -25.57 15.01
CA ALA A 81 11.71 -26.14 15.91
C ALA A 81 11.08 -26.50 17.27
N ILE A 82 10.28 -25.60 17.84
CA ILE A 82 9.57 -25.83 19.11
C ILE A 82 8.56 -26.96 18.95
N TYR A 83 7.78 -26.98 17.87
CA TYR A 83 6.80 -28.05 17.62
C TYR A 83 7.47 -29.43 17.56
N TYR A 84 8.53 -29.59 16.76
CA TYR A 84 9.19 -30.89 16.61
C TYR A 84 9.91 -31.33 17.89
N VAL A 85 10.50 -30.41 18.65
CA VAL A 85 11.11 -30.73 19.95
C VAL A 85 10.04 -31.12 20.95
N LEU A 86 8.97 -30.34 21.10
CA LEU A 86 7.93 -30.59 22.10
C LEU A 86 7.07 -31.81 21.76
N LYS A 87 6.86 -32.13 20.47
CA LYS A 87 6.11 -33.33 20.06
C LYS A 87 6.72 -34.62 20.62
N MET A 88 8.00 -34.63 20.98
CA MET A 88 8.65 -35.78 21.62
C MET A 88 8.28 -35.94 23.10
N TYR A 89 7.77 -34.90 23.76
CA TYR A 89 7.54 -34.88 25.22
C TYR A 89 6.07 -34.66 25.60
N VAL A 90 5.26 -34.03 24.75
CA VAL A 90 3.86 -33.69 25.04
C VAL A 90 2.93 -34.11 23.90
N SER A 91 1.62 -34.10 24.17
CA SER A 91 0.62 -34.39 23.14
C SER A 91 0.71 -33.41 21.97
N GLN A 92 0.36 -33.89 20.77
CA GLN A 92 0.46 -33.11 19.53
C GLN A 92 -0.29 -31.78 19.60
N LEU A 93 -1.43 -31.75 20.30
CA LEU A 93 -2.22 -30.54 20.51
C LEU A 93 -1.47 -29.53 21.39
N VAL A 94 -0.83 -29.98 22.48
CA VAL A 94 -0.09 -29.13 23.41
C VAL A 94 1.20 -28.61 22.78
N ALA A 95 1.93 -29.44 22.02
CA ALA A 95 3.10 -29.02 21.25
C ALA A 95 2.74 -27.93 20.23
N LEU A 96 1.59 -28.06 19.56
CA LEU A 96 1.11 -27.09 18.59
C LEU A 96 0.78 -25.74 19.25
N ILE A 97 0.06 -25.76 20.38
CA ILE A 97 -0.28 -24.55 21.14
C ILE A 97 1.00 -23.84 21.60
N LEU A 98 1.96 -24.56 22.18
CA LEU A 98 3.23 -24.01 22.65
C LEU A 98 4.08 -23.42 21.50
N SER A 99 4.07 -24.06 20.33
CA SER A 99 4.78 -23.57 19.14
C SER A 99 4.23 -22.26 18.58
N GLY A 100 2.94 -21.95 18.84
CA GLY A 100 2.31 -20.70 18.44
C GLY A 100 2.62 -19.50 19.33
N ILE A 101 3.19 -19.72 20.53
CA ILE A 101 3.45 -18.64 21.50
C ILE A 101 4.50 -17.62 20.99
N PRO A 102 5.68 -18.03 20.47
CA PRO A 102 6.67 -17.07 19.98
C PRO A 102 6.18 -16.13 18.87
N PRO A 103 5.54 -16.61 17.78
CA PRO A 103 5.04 -15.73 16.73
C PRO A 103 3.90 -14.84 17.26
N PHE A 104 3.06 -15.36 18.17
CA PHE A 104 2.03 -14.57 18.83
C PHE A 104 2.61 -13.42 19.65
N ILE A 105 3.65 -13.66 20.44
CA ILE A 105 4.37 -12.62 21.19
C ILE A 105 5.03 -11.62 20.22
N ASN A 106 5.66 -12.09 19.13
CA ASN A 106 6.29 -11.21 18.15
C ASN A 106 5.27 -10.26 17.51
N VAL A 107 4.09 -10.76 17.17
CA VAL A 107 2.97 -9.96 16.65
C VAL A 107 2.53 -8.92 17.69
N ILE A 108 2.33 -9.31 18.95
CA ILE A 108 1.94 -8.38 20.03
C ILE A 108 3.01 -7.31 20.25
N VAL A 109 4.29 -7.68 20.31
CA VAL A 109 5.40 -6.75 20.51
C VAL A 109 5.51 -5.78 19.33
N LYS A 110 5.40 -6.26 18.09
CA LYS A 110 5.37 -5.40 16.89
C LYS A 110 4.18 -4.44 16.93
N PHE A 111 3.00 -4.93 17.33
CA PHE A 111 1.78 -4.13 17.47
C PHE A 111 1.94 -3.02 18.52
N ILE A 112 2.43 -3.36 19.72
CA ILE A 112 2.65 -2.40 20.82
C ILE A 112 3.75 -1.39 20.47
N ARG A 113 4.87 -1.83 19.90
CA ARG A 113 6.03 -0.96 19.60
C ARG A 113 5.79 -0.05 18.40
N LYS A 114 5.19 -0.55 17.32
CA LYS A 114 4.99 0.28 16.11
C LYS A 114 3.75 1.16 16.22
N ARG A 115 2.80 0.89 17.13
CA ARG A 115 1.50 1.61 17.30
C ARG A 115 0.80 1.93 15.97
N LYS A 116 1.06 1.16 14.92
CA LYS A 116 0.43 1.28 13.61
C LYS A 116 -0.59 0.17 13.51
N ILE A 117 -1.85 0.55 13.39
CA ILE A 117 -2.95 -0.39 13.16
C ILE A 117 -2.76 -0.96 11.75
N ASP A 118 -2.43 -2.25 11.67
CA ASP A 118 -2.41 -2.97 10.41
C ASP A 118 -3.83 -3.40 10.06
N ALA A 119 -4.42 -2.74 9.06
CA ALA A 119 -5.80 -3.02 8.65
C ALA A 119 -6.00 -4.48 8.24
N LEU A 120 -5.03 -5.10 7.56
CA LEU A 120 -5.09 -6.52 7.18
C LEU A 120 -5.06 -7.42 8.41
N GLY A 121 -4.11 -7.19 9.33
CA GLY A 121 -4.03 -7.91 10.60
C GLY A 121 -5.35 -7.84 11.39
N CYS A 122 -5.97 -6.67 11.50
CA CYS A 122 -7.27 -6.52 12.17
C CYS A 122 -8.39 -7.31 11.48
N ILE A 123 -8.46 -7.27 10.14
CA ILE A 123 -9.46 -8.03 9.36
C ILE A 123 -9.28 -9.53 9.59
N PHE A 124 -8.05 -10.03 9.56
CA PHE A 124 -7.78 -11.46 9.80
C PHE A 124 -8.12 -11.87 11.22
N VAL A 125 -7.69 -11.11 12.23
CA VAL A 125 -8.03 -11.40 13.64
C VAL A 125 -9.55 -11.43 13.82
N PHE A 126 -10.26 -10.43 13.31
CA PHE A 126 -11.73 -10.41 13.36
C PHE A 126 -12.35 -11.64 12.66
N SER A 127 -11.82 -12.00 11.48
CA SER A 127 -12.27 -13.19 10.73
C SER A 127 -12.05 -14.48 11.51
N TYR A 128 -10.92 -14.64 12.18
CA TYR A 128 -10.60 -15.82 12.99
C TYR A 128 -11.48 -15.90 14.23
N VAL A 129 -11.72 -14.78 14.91
CA VAL A 129 -12.65 -14.73 16.05
C VAL A 129 -14.06 -15.11 15.60
N LEU A 130 -14.53 -14.54 14.48
CA LEU A 130 -15.84 -14.86 13.93
C LEU A 130 -15.95 -16.34 13.53
N SER A 131 -14.90 -16.88 12.88
CA SER A 131 -14.80 -18.31 12.54
C SER A 131 -14.82 -19.20 13.77
N GLY A 132 -14.12 -18.82 14.85
CA GLY A 132 -14.14 -19.54 16.13
C GLY A 132 -15.54 -19.57 16.77
N ILE A 133 -16.25 -18.45 16.76
CA ILE A 133 -17.64 -18.37 17.25
C ILE A 133 -18.56 -19.28 16.42
N LEU A 134 -18.45 -19.22 15.09
CA LEU A 134 -19.21 -20.10 14.18
C LEU A 134 -18.88 -21.57 14.37
N SER A 135 -17.64 -21.89 14.78
CA SER A 135 -17.21 -23.25 15.07
C SER A 135 -17.88 -23.87 16.29
N ILE A 136 -18.27 -23.06 17.28
CA ILE A 136 -18.96 -23.55 18.48
C ILE A 136 -20.43 -23.89 18.14
N ILE A 137 -20.99 -23.22 17.12
CA ILE A 137 -22.39 -23.36 16.71
C ILE A 137 -22.56 -24.49 15.67
N SER A 138 -21.54 -24.74 14.84
CA SER A 138 -21.64 -25.68 13.71
C SER A 138 -21.44 -27.13 14.14
N GLY A 139 -22.55 -27.85 14.34
CA GLY A 139 -22.56 -29.31 14.58
C GLY A 139 -22.61 -30.18 13.30
N ASP A 140 -22.68 -29.56 12.12
CA ASP A 140 -22.79 -30.23 10.80
C ASP A 140 -21.52 -30.00 9.96
N VAL A 141 -21.05 -31.05 9.29
CA VAL A 141 -19.90 -31.04 8.36
C VAL A 141 -20.09 -30.02 7.23
N ARG A 142 -21.32 -29.87 6.70
CA ARG A 142 -21.60 -28.87 5.66
C ARG A 142 -21.52 -27.44 6.19
N LEU A 143 -21.91 -27.22 7.45
CA LEU A 143 -21.77 -25.91 8.11
C LEU A 143 -20.31 -25.60 8.46
N ALA A 144 -19.49 -26.62 8.71
CA ALA A 144 -18.05 -26.45 8.89
C ALA A 144 -17.36 -25.91 7.62
N LEU A 145 -17.81 -26.29 6.42
CA LEU A 145 -17.31 -25.71 5.16
C LEU A 145 -17.63 -24.21 5.03
N LEU A 146 -18.79 -23.78 5.54
CA LEU A 146 -19.18 -22.37 5.56
C LEU A 146 -18.30 -21.57 6.54
N ARG A 147 -18.02 -22.16 7.72
CA ARG A 147 -17.08 -21.61 8.70
C ARG A 147 -15.71 -21.35 8.05
N ASP A 148 -15.17 -22.32 7.33
CA ASP A 148 -13.86 -22.20 6.68
C ASP A 148 -13.81 -21.08 5.61
N SER A 149 -14.99 -20.65 5.14
CA SER A 149 -15.16 -19.59 4.14
C SER A 149 -15.46 -18.22 4.75
N THR A 150 -15.59 -18.14 6.09
CA THR A 150 -15.86 -16.90 6.83
C THR A 150 -14.78 -15.86 6.57
N VAL A 151 -13.52 -16.29 6.53
CA VAL A 151 -12.38 -15.39 6.27
C VAL A 151 -12.53 -14.73 4.91
N THR A 152 -12.84 -15.49 3.86
CA THR A 152 -13.03 -14.92 2.51
C THR A 152 -14.22 -13.96 2.46
N CYS A 153 -15.33 -14.29 3.13
CA CYS A 153 -16.50 -13.42 3.21
C CYS A 153 -16.19 -12.09 3.90
N VAL A 154 -15.48 -12.12 5.04
CA VAL A 154 -15.11 -10.92 5.78
C VAL A 154 -14.11 -10.08 4.99
N VAL A 155 -13.08 -10.70 4.41
CA VAL A 155 -12.06 -10.02 3.62
C VAL A 155 -12.70 -9.36 2.39
N SER A 156 -13.49 -10.09 1.61
CA SER A 156 -14.19 -9.53 0.44
C SER A 156 -15.14 -8.38 0.82
N SER A 157 -15.88 -8.53 1.92
CA SER A 157 -16.73 -7.48 2.46
C SER A 157 -15.92 -6.23 2.85
N ALA A 158 -14.75 -6.39 3.48
CA ALA A 158 -13.88 -5.27 3.82
C ALA A 158 -13.38 -4.52 2.58
N PHE A 159 -13.01 -5.25 1.51
CA PHE A 159 -12.67 -4.64 0.22
C PHE A 159 -13.86 -3.85 -0.38
N LEU A 160 -15.05 -4.43 -0.36
CA LEU A 160 -16.26 -3.77 -0.91
C LEU A 160 -16.70 -2.56 -0.07
N ILE A 161 -16.68 -2.65 1.26
CA ILE A 161 -17.07 -1.56 2.17
C ILE A 161 -16.12 -0.36 2.03
N THR A 162 -14.81 -0.62 1.90
CA THR A 162 -13.80 0.44 1.72
C THR A 162 -13.81 1.07 0.32
N LEU A 163 -14.43 0.40 -0.65
CA LEU A 163 -14.66 0.94 -1.99
C LEU A 163 -15.76 2.01 -1.98
N ILE A 164 -16.80 1.83 -1.16
CA ILE A 164 -17.90 2.79 -1.07
C ILE A 164 -17.31 4.13 -0.61
N PRO A 165 -17.42 5.21 -1.42
CA PRO A 165 -16.82 6.49 -1.13
C PRO A 165 -17.61 7.22 -0.03
N ILE A 166 -17.59 6.68 1.18
CA ILE A 166 -18.15 7.31 2.37
C ILE A 166 -17.21 8.44 2.74
N LYS A 167 -17.62 9.67 2.39
CA LYS A 167 -16.99 10.92 2.83
C LYS A 167 -17.83 11.48 3.98
N THR A 168 -17.61 10.98 5.18
CA THR A 168 -18.19 11.58 6.38
C THR A 168 -17.29 12.72 6.84
N ARG A 169 -17.84 13.73 7.54
CA ARG A 169 -17.10 14.86 8.14
C ARG A 169 -15.86 14.43 8.94
N TRP A 170 -15.89 13.22 9.50
CA TRP A 170 -14.85 12.64 10.36
C TRP A 170 -14.08 11.48 9.73
N PHE A 171 -14.55 10.93 8.60
CA PHE A 171 -14.00 9.71 8.02
C PHE A 171 -13.92 9.82 6.49
N LYS A 172 -12.70 9.77 5.97
CA LYS A 172 -12.45 9.63 4.53
C LYS A 172 -12.04 8.20 4.26
N SER A 173 -12.98 7.40 3.77
CA SER A 173 -12.68 6.07 3.25
C SER A 173 -11.63 6.17 2.15
N LYS A 174 -10.59 5.35 2.25
CA LYS A 174 -9.61 5.14 1.18
C LYS A 174 -9.73 3.69 0.74
N PRO A 175 -9.51 3.38 -0.56
CA PRO A 175 -9.56 2.02 -1.06
C PRO A 175 -8.61 1.12 -0.24
N LEU A 176 -9.03 -0.08 0.13
CA LEU A 176 -8.24 -0.95 1.00
C LEU A 176 -6.85 -1.26 0.40
N THR A 177 -6.74 -1.41 -0.92
CA THR A 177 -5.43 -1.60 -1.57
C THR A 177 -4.47 -0.45 -1.32
N PHE A 178 -4.97 0.80 -1.20
CA PHE A 178 -4.14 1.95 -0.86
C PHE A 178 -3.63 1.85 0.58
N ILE A 179 -4.50 1.45 1.51
CA ILE A 179 -4.15 1.29 2.93
C ILE A 179 -3.10 0.20 3.08
N ILE A 180 -3.29 -0.93 2.40
CA ILE A 180 -2.35 -2.06 2.36
C ILE A 180 -1.01 -1.61 1.76
N ALA A 181 -1.03 -0.96 0.60
CA ALA A 181 0.19 -0.46 -0.05
C ALA A 181 0.95 0.53 0.85
N GLN A 182 0.23 1.35 1.62
CA GLN A 182 0.82 2.29 2.56
C GLN A 182 1.59 1.59 3.68
N SER A 183 1.13 0.42 4.15
CA SER A 183 1.85 -0.39 5.14
C SER A 183 3.21 -0.85 4.60
N PHE A 184 3.27 -1.32 3.35
CA PHE A 184 4.51 -1.77 2.70
C PHE A 184 5.53 -0.65 2.46
N VAL A 185 5.06 0.57 2.20
CA VAL A 185 5.90 1.71 1.84
C VAL A 185 6.15 2.65 3.03
N SER A 186 5.61 2.33 4.21
CA SER A 186 5.64 3.22 5.39
C SER A 186 7.03 3.45 5.98
N GLU A 187 8.03 2.68 5.57
CA GLU A 187 9.44 2.80 6.01
C GLU A 187 10.30 3.59 5.00
N LEU A 188 9.77 3.95 3.83
CA LEU A 188 10.48 4.81 2.87
C LEU A 188 10.49 6.28 3.33
N PRO A 189 11.58 7.02 3.06
CA PRO A 189 11.66 8.43 3.41
C PRO A 189 10.55 9.22 2.70
N PRO A 190 9.97 10.23 3.37
CA PRO A 190 8.96 11.08 2.78
C PRO A 190 9.56 11.97 1.67
N ILE A 191 8.72 12.39 0.73
CA ILE A 191 9.10 13.36 -0.30
C ILE A 191 9.10 14.74 0.35
N ARG A 192 10.17 15.50 0.14
CA ARG A 192 10.31 16.89 0.55
C ARG A 192 10.44 17.77 -0.70
N TRP A 193 9.71 18.88 -0.74
CA TRP A 193 9.85 19.91 -1.77
C TRP A 193 9.64 21.30 -1.17
N ILE A 194 10.19 22.33 -1.78
CA ILE A 194 9.95 23.72 -1.38
C ILE A 194 8.91 24.33 -2.32
N ASP A 195 7.82 24.84 -1.74
CA ASP A 195 6.72 25.46 -2.49
C ASP A 195 7.11 26.87 -2.98
N LYS A 196 6.29 27.47 -3.84
CA LYS A 196 6.51 28.82 -4.39
C LYS A 196 6.68 29.91 -3.33
N ASN A 197 6.16 29.67 -2.13
CA ASN A 197 6.24 30.59 -0.98
C ASN A 197 7.50 30.38 -0.13
N GLY A 198 8.39 29.45 -0.49
CA GLY A 198 9.60 29.11 0.29
C GLY A 198 9.35 28.15 1.46
N GLU A 199 8.11 27.65 1.64
CA GLU A 199 7.79 26.71 2.70
C GLU A 199 8.20 25.28 2.31
N THR A 200 8.89 24.58 3.23
CA THR A 200 9.22 23.16 3.06
C THR A 200 8.00 22.31 3.33
N GLN A 201 7.58 21.53 2.33
CA GLN A 201 6.48 20.58 2.44
C GLN A 201 7.02 19.16 2.52
N GLU A 202 6.51 18.37 3.47
CA GLU A 202 6.86 16.95 3.64
C GLU A 202 5.63 16.07 3.49
N LYS A 203 5.70 15.07 2.59
CA LYS A 203 4.58 14.16 2.37
C LYS A 203 5.03 12.75 2.01
N GLY A 204 4.37 11.74 2.59
CA GLY A 204 4.62 10.34 2.25
C GLY A 204 4.30 10.04 0.77
N LEU A 205 5.17 9.25 0.12
CA LEU A 205 5.14 8.94 -1.32
C LEU A 205 3.74 8.58 -1.84
N LEU A 206 3.06 7.62 -1.21
CA LEU A 206 1.75 7.18 -1.69
C LEU A 206 0.67 8.24 -1.49
N ASN A 207 0.73 9.03 -0.42
CA ASN A 207 -0.21 10.15 -0.20
C ASN A 207 0.02 11.29 -1.20
N PHE A 208 1.25 11.49 -1.64
CA PHE A 208 1.58 12.41 -2.73
C PHE A 208 1.01 11.89 -4.06
N LEU A 209 1.33 10.64 -4.42
CA LEU A 209 0.81 9.97 -5.61
C LEU A 209 -0.72 9.98 -5.67
N TYR A 210 -1.39 9.68 -4.57
CA TYR A 210 -2.85 9.68 -4.51
C TYR A 210 -3.45 11.07 -4.68
N LYS A 211 -2.77 12.15 -4.25
CA LYS A 211 -3.27 13.51 -4.43
C LYS A 211 -3.07 14.00 -5.87
N HIS A 212 -1.90 13.73 -6.46
CA HIS A 212 -1.50 14.36 -7.71
C HIS A 212 -1.71 13.48 -8.95
N SER A 213 -1.65 12.15 -8.83
CA SER A 213 -1.85 11.22 -9.95
C SER A 213 -3.29 10.67 -9.99
N PRO A 214 -4.11 11.04 -11.00
CA PRO A 214 -5.43 10.42 -11.20
C PRO A 214 -5.32 8.93 -11.54
N ALA A 215 -4.33 8.52 -12.32
CA ALA A 215 -4.10 7.12 -12.69
C ALA A 215 -3.85 6.23 -11.46
N PHE A 216 -3.07 6.73 -10.49
CA PHE A 216 -2.81 6.01 -9.25
C PHE A 216 -4.07 5.85 -8.38
N ARG A 217 -4.94 6.87 -8.34
CA ARG A 217 -6.23 6.76 -7.64
C ARG A 217 -7.13 5.70 -8.28
N TRP A 218 -7.31 5.79 -9.60
CA TRP A 218 -8.13 4.84 -10.35
C TRP A 218 -7.63 3.41 -10.22
N HIS A 219 -6.32 3.20 -10.30
CA HIS A 219 -5.73 1.88 -10.07
C HIS A 219 -6.11 1.30 -8.70
N ASN A 220 -5.98 2.08 -7.62
CA ASN A 220 -6.33 1.60 -6.29
C ASN A 220 -7.83 1.32 -6.14
N ILE A 221 -8.69 2.14 -6.75
CA ILE A 221 -10.14 1.93 -6.76
C ILE A 221 -10.49 0.65 -7.52
N ILE A 222 -9.98 0.50 -8.74
CA ILE A 222 -10.24 -0.66 -9.60
C ILE A 222 -9.73 -1.93 -8.93
N MET A 223 -8.50 -1.93 -8.40
CA MET A 223 -7.95 -3.11 -7.73
C MET A 223 -8.75 -3.47 -6.47
N THR A 224 -9.16 -2.47 -5.67
CA THR A 224 -10.01 -2.73 -4.49
C THR A 224 -11.35 -3.36 -4.89
N ALA A 225 -11.97 -2.86 -5.96
CA ALA A 225 -13.21 -3.42 -6.49
C ALA A 225 -13.02 -4.86 -7.00
N LEU A 226 -11.95 -5.09 -7.78
CA LEU A 226 -11.66 -6.37 -8.41
C LEU A 226 -11.38 -7.45 -7.35
N TRP A 227 -10.58 -7.14 -6.33
CA TRP A 227 -10.38 -8.02 -5.17
C TRP A 227 -11.68 -8.30 -4.41
N GLY A 228 -12.48 -7.27 -4.12
CA GLY A 228 -13.75 -7.43 -3.42
C GLY A 228 -14.75 -8.31 -4.18
N ILE A 229 -14.94 -8.04 -5.48
CA ILE A 229 -15.93 -8.75 -6.31
C ILE A 229 -15.49 -10.19 -6.57
N CYS A 230 -14.23 -10.44 -6.94
CA CYS A 230 -13.75 -11.79 -7.24
C CYS A 230 -13.76 -12.69 -6.00
N LEU A 231 -13.34 -12.18 -4.83
CA LEU A 231 -13.40 -12.96 -3.59
C LEU A 231 -14.84 -13.17 -3.11
N MET A 232 -15.72 -12.18 -3.27
CA MET A 232 -17.14 -12.37 -2.96
C MET A 232 -17.78 -13.39 -3.91
N GLY A 233 -17.41 -13.36 -5.19
CA GLY A 233 -17.86 -14.34 -6.18
C GLY A 233 -17.40 -15.76 -5.86
N GLU A 234 -16.15 -15.93 -5.41
CA GLU A 234 -15.65 -17.22 -4.92
C GLU A 234 -16.47 -17.72 -3.71
N PHE A 235 -16.71 -16.85 -2.73
CA PHE A 235 -17.51 -17.19 -1.55
C PHE A 235 -18.93 -17.61 -1.95
N VAL A 236 -19.59 -16.84 -2.82
CA VAL A 236 -20.94 -17.16 -3.32
C VAL A 236 -20.94 -18.48 -4.08
N ALA A 237 -19.96 -18.73 -4.94
CA ALA A 237 -19.82 -20.00 -5.67
C ALA A 237 -19.71 -21.17 -4.69
N LYS A 238 -18.91 -21.04 -3.64
CA LYS A 238 -18.77 -22.07 -2.60
C LYS A 238 -20.06 -22.31 -1.83
N VAL A 239 -20.80 -21.25 -1.49
CA VAL A 239 -22.13 -21.37 -0.84
C VAL A 239 -23.13 -22.11 -1.75
N LEU A 240 -23.12 -21.82 -3.06
CA LEU A 240 -23.96 -22.52 -4.04
C LEU A 240 -23.58 -24.01 -4.15
N MET A 241 -22.28 -24.32 -4.16
CA MET A 241 -21.80 -25.71 -4.15
C MET A 241 -22.24 -26.47 -2.88
N ILE A 242 -22.16 -25.85 -1.70
CA ILE A 242 -22.59 -26.46 -0.43
C ILE A 242 -24.11 -26.76 -0.42
N LYS A 243 -24.91 -25.89 -1.04
CA LYS A 243 -26.36 -26.08 -1.17
C LYS A 243 -26.74 -27.13 -2.20
N SER A 244 -25.81 -27.51 -3.09
CA SER A 244 -26.05 -28.51 -4.12
C SER A 244 -25.82 -29.93 -3.57
N ASP A 245 -26.21 -30.94 -4.34
CA ASP A 245 -26.04 -32.36 -3.99
C ASP A 245 -24.60 -32.89 -4.23
N ILE A 246 -23.62 -31.98 -4.28
CA ILE A 246 -22.20 -32.30 -4.51
C ILE A 246 -21.62 -32.93 -3.23
N SER A 247 -20.69 -33.88 -3.39
CA SER A 247 -20.00 -34.50 -2.26
C SER A 247 -19.14 -33.47 -1.51
N VAL A 248 -18.93 -33.70 -0.21
CA VAL A 248 -18.11 -32.81 0.64
C VAL A 248 -16.67 -32.73 0.12
N ASP A 249 -16.10 -33.87 -0.27
CA ASP A 249 -14.74 -33.95 -0.79
C ASP A 249 -14.58 -33.15 -2.09
N ASP A 250 -15.58 -33.22 -2.98
CA ASP A 250 -15.60 -32.43 -4.22
C ASP A 250 -15.65 -30.93 -3.96
N ILE A 251 -16.50 -30.50 -3.03
CA ILE A 251 -16.61 -29.09 -2.65
C ILE A 251 -15.26 -28.57 -2.12
N VAL A 252 -14.55 -29.36 -1.30
CA VAL A 252 -13.28 -28.97 -0.71
C VAL A 252 -12.20 -28.76 -1.77
N TRP A 253 -11.97 -29.72 -2.67
CA TRP A 253 -10.91 -29.57 -3.65
C TRP A 253 -11.25 -28.51 -4.70
N ILE A 254 -12.50 -28.44 -5.18
CA ILE A 254 -12.94 -27.44 -6.17
C ILE A 254 -12.78 -26.04 -5.60
N SER A 255 -13.27 -25.79 -4.37
CA SER A 255 -13.16 -24.47 -3.77
C SER A 255 -11.71 -24.03 -3.54
N ASN A 256 -10.84 -24.95 -3.11
CA ASN A 256 -9.41 -24.65 -2.97
C ASN A 256 -8.76 -24.30 -4.31
N VAL A 257 -9.09 -25.03 -5.39
CA VAL A 257 -8.58 -24.73 -6.73
C VAL A 257 -9.08 -23.36 -7.20
N ILE A 258 -10.37 -23.05 -7.05
CA ILE A 258 -10.94 -21.75 -7.40
C ILE A 258 -10.24 -20.64 -6.60
N MET A 259 -10.08 -20.81 -5.29
CA MET A 259 -9.41 -19.84 -4.43
C MET A 259 -7.97 -19.57 -4.89
N ILE A 260 -7.20 -20.63 -5.17
CA ILE A 260 -5.81 -20.50 -5.66
C ILE A 260 -5.80 -19.73 -6.99
N VAL A 261 -6.65 -20.11 -7.95
CA VAL A 261 -6.73 -19.46 -9.25
C VAL A 261 -7.08 -17.99 -9.10
N VAL A 262 -8.13 -17.66 -8.32
CA VAL A 262 -8.53 -16.28 -8.04
C VAL A 262 -7.37 -15.50 -7.45
N VAL A 263 -6.75 -15.97 -6.36
CA VAL A 263 -5.65 -15.26 -5.70
C VAL A 263 -4.46 -15.05 -6.63
N VAL A 264 -4.06 -16.06 -7.40
CA VAL A 264 -2.92 -15.96 -8.34
C VAL A 264 -3.22 -14.95 -9.44
N VAL A 265 -4.37 -15.06 -10.09
CA VAL A 265 -4.77 -14.15 -11.17
C VAL A 265 -4.85 -12.71 -10.65
N LEU A 266 -5.50 -12.48 -9.51
CA LEU A 266 -5.60 -11.16 -8.88
C LEU A 266 -4.24 -10.58 -8.52
N SER A 267 -3.32 -11.41 -8.01
CA SER A 267 -1.97 -10.99 -7.63
C SER A 267 -1.15 -10.60 -8.87
N VAL A 268 -1.24 -11.36 -9.95
CA VAL A 268 -0.58 -11.06 -11.23
C VAL A 268 -1.14 -9.76 -11.82
N LEU A 269 -2.46 -9.60 -11.88
CA LEU A 269 -3.12 -8.38 -12.36
C LEU A 269 -2.74 -7.16 -11.51
N SER A 270 -2.68 -7.31 -10.18
CA SER A 270 -2.27 -6.26 -9.26
C SER A 270 -0.82 -5.83 -9.52
N THR A 271 0.06 -6.80 -9.78
CA THR A 271 1.48 -6.56 -10.09
C THR A 271 1.64 -5.84 -11.42
N ILE A 272 0.99 -6.32 -12.49
CA ILE A 272 1.02 -5.69 -13.81
C ILE A 272 0.45 -4.28 -13.75
N GLY A 273 -0.73 -4.09 -13.14
CA GLY A 273 -1.34 -2.78 -12.99
C GLY A 273 -0.46 -1.81 -12.19
N SER A 274 0.20 -2.30 -11.14
CA SER A 274 1.15 -1.50 -10.36
C SER A 274 2.35 -1.06 -11.20
N MET A 275 2.92 -1.95 -12.02
CA MET A 275 4.04 -1.63 -12.91
C MET A 275 3.65 -0.57 -13.95
N LEU A 276 2.48 -0.71 -14.58
CA LEU A 276 1.99 0.25 -15.57
C LEU A 276 1.76 1.63 -14.94
N VAL A 277 1.09 1.68 -13.79
CA VAL A 277 0.79 2.93 -13.09
C VAL A 277 2.05 3.61 -12.57
N ARG A 278 3.07 2.84 -12.15
CA ARG A 278 4.38 3.39 -11.80
C ARG A 278 5.03 4.07 -13.01
N LYS A 279 5.04 3.41 -14.18
CA LYS A 279 5.58 3.99 -15.42
C LYS A 279 4.87 5.29 -15.79
N TYR A 280 3.54 5.32 -15.76
CA TYR A 280 2.76 6.53 -16.05
C TYR A 280 2.93 7.63 -14.99
N SER A 281 2.93 7.26 -13.71
CA SER A 281 3.07 8.24 -12.63
C SER A 281 4.47 8.84 -12.60
N LYS A 282 5.52 8.11 -13.00
CA LYS A 282 6.90 8.63 -13.05
C LYS A 282 7.00 9.86 -13.96
N ALA A 283 6.54 9.75 -15.20
CA ALA A 283 6.58 10.85 -16.16
C ALA A 283 5.80 12.08 -15.67
N TYR A 284 4.60 11.83 -15.12
CA TYR A 284 3.76 12.89 -14.58
C TYR A 284 4.39 13.60 -13.37
N ILE A 285 4.96 12.85 -12.42
CA ILE A 285 5.57 13.44 -11.23
C ILE A 285 6.80 14.26 -11.58
N LEU A 286 7.63 13.80 -12.54
CA LEU A 286 8.79 14.54 -12.99
C LEU A 286 8.40 15.88 -13.62
N ALA A 287 7.35 15.89 -14.44
CA ALA A 287 6.81 17.14 -15.00
C ALA A 287 6.26 18.06 -13.90
N TRP A 288 5.46 17.52 -12.98
CA TRP A 288 4.89 18.30 -11.87
C TRP A 288 5.97 18.89 -10.96
N MET A 289 7.01 18.13 -10.61
CA MET A 289 8.12 18.62 -9.77
C MET A 289 8.90 19.72 -10.47
N LYS A 290 9.16 19.60 -11.78
CA LYS A 290 9.88 20.65 -12.53
C LYS A 290 9.19 22.01 -12.44
N GLU A 291 7.87 22.03 -12.35
CA GLU A 291 7.07 23.26 -12.27
C GLU A 291 6.84 23.76 -10.83
N ASN A 292 6.86 22.86 -9.84
CA ASN A 292 6.40 23.15 -8.47
C ASN A 292 7.47 22.98 -7.39
N ASP A 293 8.63 22.43 -7.72
CA ASP A 293 9.76 22.29 -6.81
C ASP A 293 10.75 23.44 -7.00
N TYR A 294 10.71 24.41 -6.07
CA TYR A 294 11.59 25.57 -6.09
C TYR A 294 12.89 25.33 -5.31
N THR A 295 13.19 24.09 -4.91
CA THR A 295 14.33 23.82 -4.03
C THR A 295 15.67 24.27 -4.62
N GLU A 296 15.89 24.08 -5.92
CA GLU A 296 17.12 24.56 -6.58
C GLU A 296 17.21 26.10 -6.59
N LYS A 297 16.07 26.80 -6.68
CA LYS A 297 15.99 28.28 -6.68
C LYS A 297 16.27 28.90 -5.30
N TYR A 298 15.85 28.24 -4.22
CA TYR A 298 16.14 28.71 -2.87
C TYR A 298 17.53 28.27 -2.40
N ALA A 299 18.02 27.10 -2.83
CA ALA A 299 19.40 26.67 -2.59
C ALA A 299 20.43 27.59 -3.26
N SER A 300 20.15 28.12 -4.45
CA SER A 300 21.01 29.10 -5.10
C SER A 300 21.05 30.45 -4.38
N ASN A 301 19.97 30.84 -3.70
CA ASN A 301 19.92 32.07 -2.92
C ASN A 301 20.70 31.93 -1.60
N GLU A 302 20.60 30.80 -0.89
CA GLU A 302 21.44 30.53 0.29
C GLU A 302 22.93 30.42 -0.05
N SER A 303 23.25 29.91 -1.25
CA SER A 303 24.64 29.81 -1.75
C SER A 303 25.21 31.16 -2.20
N GLN A 304 24.36 32.13 -2.56
CA GLN A 304 24.79 33.51 -2.81
C GLN A 304 24.97 34.32 -1.52
N GLU A 305 24.45 33.84 -0.39
CA GLU A 305 24.52 34.52 0.91
C GLU A 305 25.60 33.95 1.84
N ASN A 306 26.11 32.74 1.59
CA ASN A 306 27.17 32.12 2.40
C ASN A 306 28.41 31.74 1.58
N GLU A 307 29.46 32.58 1.65
CA GLU A 307 30.82 32.29 1.20
C GLU A 307 31.60 31.34 2.15
N ASP A 308 30.97 30.75 3.17
CA ASP A 308 31.66 29.84 4.11
C ASP A 308 31.22 28.38 3.95
N GLY A 309 32.19 27.54 3.58
CA GLY A 309 31.99 26.16 3.16
C GLY A 309 31.44 25.22 4.23
N LYS A 310 30.12 24.98 4.18
CA LYS A 310 29.50 23.81 4.82
C LYS A 310 28.53 23.09 3.89
N SER A 311 28.76 21.78 3.76
CA SER A 311 27.97 20.82 2.97
C SER A 311 26.54 20.70 3.50
N THR A 312 25.58 21.34 2.83
CA THR A 312 24.15 21.18 3.12
C THR A 312 23.59 19.96 2.37
N THR A 313 22.98 19.06 3.13
CA THR A 313 22.37 17.80 2.70
C THR A 313 21.33 18.04 1.58
N GLN A 314 21.59 17.53 0.38
CA GLN A 314 20.67 17.63 -0.76
C GLN A 314 19.36 16.85 -0.52
N PRO A 315 18.19 17.38 -0.93
CA PRO A 315 16.94 16.64 -0.91
C PRO A 315 17.00 15.45 -1.90
N LEU A 316 16.42 14.31 -1.52
CA LEU A 316 16.32 13.14 -2.41
C LEU A 316 15.51 13.50 -3.67
N LYS A 317 16.13 13.38 -4.85
CA LYS A 317 15.44 13.53 -6.13
C LYS A 317 14.51 12.34 -6.35
N ILE A 318 13.27 12.58 -6.78
CA ILE A 318 12.27 11.52 -7.05
C ILE A 318 12.75 10.56 -8.16
N ALA A 319 13.65 11.00 -9.04
CA ALA A 319 14.33 10.16 -10.02
C ALA A 319 15.00 8.93 -9.39
N ASP A 320 15.40 9.05 -8.12
CA ASP A 320 16.02 7.98 -7.35
C ASP A 320 14.98 7.07 -6.69
N ILE A 321 13.75 7.54 -6.41
CA ILE A 321 12.73 6.79 -5.66
C ILE A 321 11.81 5.93 -6.54
N VAL A 322 11.67 6.27 -7.83
CA VAL A 322 10.70 5.65 -8.75
C VAL A 322 11.36 4.81 -9.84
#